data_AF-C5IN77-F1
#
_entry.id   AF-C5IN77-F1
#
_cell.length_a   1.000
_cell.length_b   1.000
_cell.length_c   1.000
_cell.angle_alpha   90.00
_cell.angle_beta   90.00
_cell.angle_gamma   90.00
#
_symmetry.space_group_name_H-M   'P 1'
#
loop_
_entity.id
_entity.type
_entity.pdbx_description
1 polymer ?
#
loop_
_entity_poly.entity_id
_entity_poly.type
_entity_poly.pdbx_seq_one_letter_code
_entity_poly.pdbx_strand_id
1 'polypeptide(L)' 'LTLGKNPHLALSRMSQRYGDVLQIRIGSTPVLVLSGLDTIRQALVQQGDDFKGRPNLYSFTLISNG' A
#
# COMPACT_ATOMS: atom_id res chain seq x y z
N LEU A 1 -13.02 -2.06 11.10
CA LEU A 1 -12.57 -2.02 9.69
C LEU A 1 -12.58 -0.58 9.18
N THR A 2 -11.43 0.09 9.14
CA THR A 2 -11.33 1.56 8.93
C THR A 2 -11.22 2.00 7.47
N LEU A 3 -11.03 1.09 6.50
CA LEU A 3 -10.83 1.47 5.09
C LEU A 3 -12.13 1.97 4.40
N GLY A 4 -13.31 1.56 4.88
CA GLY A 4 -14.61 2.02 4.37
C GLY A 4 -14.79 1.83 2.85
N LYS A 5 -15.76 2.55 2.25
CA LYS A 5 -16.00 2.56 0.79
C LYS A 5 -14.96 3.40 0.03
N ASN A 6 -14.25 4.30 0.71
CA ASN A 6 -13.29 5.25 0.12
C ASN A 6 -11.91 5.09 0.78
N PRO A 7 -11.12 4.08 0.41
CA PRO A 7 -9.86 3.77 1.07
C PRO A 7 -8.83 4.89 0.93
N HIS A 8 -8.78 5.59 -0.21
CA HIS A 8 -7.86 6.70 -0.44
C HIS A 8 -8.04 7.86 0.56
N LEU A 9 -9.28 8.18 0.95
CA LEU A 9 -9.56 9.21 1.96
C LEU A 9 -9.17 8.75 3.37
N ALA A 10 -9.44 7.50 3.69
CA ALA A 10 -9.07 6.93 4.99
C ALA A 10 -7.54 6.88 5.15
N LEU A 11 -6.84 6.44 4.12
CA LEU A 11 -5.37 6.37 4.09
C LEU A 11 -4.75 7.77 4.16
N SER A 12 -5.29 8.75 3.45
CA SER A 12 -4.79 10.13 3.50
C SER A 12 -4.96 10.78 4.88
N ARG A 13 -6.06 10.50 5.59
CA ARG A 13 -6.21 10.95 6.99
C ARG A 13 -5.26 10.23 7.94
N MET A 14 -4.97 8.95 7.68
CA MET A 14 -4.00 8.19 8.47
C MET A 14 -2.58 8.70 8.24
N SER A 15 -2.19 9.06 7.01
CA SER A 15 -0.87 9.62 6.75
C SER A 15 -0.67 10.97 7.44
N GLN A 16 -1.70 11.80 7.54
CA GLN A 16 -1.63 13.04 8.33
C GLN A 16 -1.40 12.81 9.83
N ARG A 17 -1.84 11.66 10.37
CA ARG A 17 -1.72 11.34 11.80
C ARG A 17 -0.46 10.53 12.13
N TYR A 18 -0.07 9.61 11.26
CA TYR A 18 1.02 8.64 11.50
C TYR A 18 2.28 8.92 10.68
N GLY A 19 2.22 9.88 9.76
CA GLY A 19 3.31 10.22 8.87
C GLY A 19 3.30 9.44 7.56
N ASP A 20 4.38 9.62 6.82
CA ASP A 20 4.53 9.17 5.43
C ASP A 20 4.66 7.66 5.27
N VAL A 21 5.06 6.94 6.33
CA VAL A 21 5.17 5.49 6.34
C VAL A 21 4.24 4.95 7.41
N LEU A 22 3.18 4.26 6.99
CA LEU A 22 2.23 3.66 7.91
C LEU A 22 1.97 2.19 7.57
N GLN A 23 1.77 1.37 8.58
CA GLN A 23 1.43 -0.04 8.41
C GLN A 23 -0.03 -0.27 8.83
N ILE A 24 -0.81 -0.86 7.92
CA ILE A 24 -2.17 -1.34 8.20
C ILE A 24 -2.25 -2.86 8.08
N ARG A 25 -3.34 -3.44 8.60
CA ARG A 25 -3.65 -4.86 8.41
C ARG A 25 -4.99 -4.98 7.71
N ILE A 26 -5.00 -5.68 6.57
CA ILE A 26 -6.22 -6.02 5.83
C ILE A 26 -6.49 -7.51 6.07
N GLY A 27 -7.45 -7.81 6.95
CA GLY A 27 -7.67 -9.18 7.42
C GLY A 27 -6.45 -9.71 8.18
N SER A 28 -5.84 -10.79 7.68
CA SER A 28 -4.60 -11.38 8.19
C SER A 28 -3.33 -10.81 7.54
N THR A 29 -3.44 -10.04 6.45
CA THR A 29 -2.30 -9.57 5.66
C THR A 29 -1.81 -8.20 6.14
N PRO A 30 -0.54 -8.05 6.56
CA PRO A 30 0.05 -6.74 6.81
C PRO A 30 0.32 -6.01 5.47
N VAL A 31 -0.04 -4.73 5.40
CA VAL A 31 0.14 -3.88 4.23
C VAL A 31 0.80 -2.57 4.65
N LEU A 32 1.92 -2.24 4.01
CA LEU A 32 2.59 -0.96 4.18
C LEU A 32 2.02 0.05 3.19
N VAL A 33 1.67 1.23 3.68
CA VAL A 33 1.16 2.35 2.88
C VAL A 33 2.18 3.47 2.97
N LEU A 34 2.68 3.86 1.81
CA LEU A 34 3.58 4.99 1.64
C LEU A 34 2.77 6.20 1.16
N SER A 35 2.89 7.31 1.86
CA SER A 35 2.26 8.59 1.55
C SER A 35 3.37 9.65 1.55
N GLY A 36 3.43 10.53 0.56
CA GLY A 36 4.50 11.54 0.46
C GLY A 36 5.44 11.29 -0.72
N LEU A 37 5.76 12.37 -1.45
CA LEU A 37 6.49 12.30 -2.72
C LEU A 37 7.92 11.76 -2.54
N ASP A 38 8.63 12.23 -1.51
CA ASP A 38 10.01 11.83 -1.23
C ASP A 38 10.10 10.36 -0.82
N THR A 39 9.20 9.91 0.07
CA THR A 39 9.10 8.51 0.51
C THR A 39 8.75 7.57 -0.64
N ILE A 40 7.81 7.95 -1.50
CA ILE A 40 7.44 7.18 -2.70
C ILE A 40 8.62 7.13 -3.68
N ARG A 41 9.31 8.25 -3.90
CA ARG A 41 10.50 8.31 -4.76
C ARG A 41 11.61 7.42 -4.20
N GLN A 42 11.87 7.45 -2.90
CA GLN A 42 12.91 6.60 -2.30
C GLN A 42 12.58 5.12 -2.46
N ALA A 43 11.36 4.70 -2.13
CA ALA A 43 10.97 3.29 -2.21
C ALA A 43 10.91 2.77 -3.65
N LEU A 44 10.31 3.53 -4.58
CA LEU A 44 10.11 3.06 -5.96
C LEU A 44 11.30 3.33 -6.89
N VAL A 45 12.14 4.34 -6.60
CA VAL A 45 13.25 4.74 -7.48
C VAL A 45 14.61 4.28 -6.92
N GLN A 46 14.89 4.53 -5.64
CA GLN A 46 16.17 4.11 -5.05
C GLN A 46 16.19 2.64 -4.63
N GLN A 47 15.07 2.12 -4.12
CA GLN A 47 14.93 0.73 -3.69
C GLN A 47 13.97 -0.06 -4.58
N GLY A 48 13.84 0.34 -5.85
CA GLY A 48 12.87 -0.25 -6.78
C GLY A 48 13.00 -1.78 -6.93
N ASP A 49 14.21 -2.33 -6.80
CA ASP A 49 14.44 -3.78 -6.82
C ASP A 49 13.84 -4.53 -5.63
N ASP A 50 13.73 -3.89 -4.47
CA ASP A 50 13.12 -4.47 -3.26
C ASP A 50 11.59 -4.32 -3.27
N PHE A 51 11.07 -3.26 -3.92
CA PHE A 51 9.64 -2.95 -3.98
C PHE A 51 8.93 -3.35 -5.27
N LYS A 52 9.63 -3.95 -6.25
CA LYS A 52 9.02 -4.43 -7.51
C LYS A 52 8.14 -5.68 -7.34
N GLY A 53 8.15 -6.32 -6.18
CA GLY A 53 7.35 -7.49 -5.88
C GLY A 53 5.85 -7.21 -6.04
N ARG A 54 5.13 -8.09 -6.76
CA ARG A 54 3.66 -8.05 -6.84
C ARG A 54 3.10 -8.98 -5.77
N PRO A 55 2.21 -8.51 -4.87
CA PRO A 55 1.58 -9.39 -3.90
C PRO A 55 0.70 -10.42 -4.62
N ASN A 56 0.75 -11.68 -4.19
CA ASN A 56 -0.14 -12.73 -4.69
C ASN A 56 -1.54 -12.54 -4.12
N LEU A 57 -2.27 -11.55 -4.66
CA LEU A 57 -3.68 -11.33 -4.34
C LEU A 57 -4.52 -12.31 -5.15
N TYR A 58 -5.54 -12.88 -4.52
CA TYR A 58 -6.50 -13.79 -5.18
C TYR A 58 -7.13 -13.17 -6.45
N SER A 59 -7.33 -11.85 -6.44
CA SER A 59 -7.78 -11.11 -7.63
C SER A 59 -6.76 -11.16 -8.77
N PHE A 60 -5.45 -11.07 -8.51
CA PHE A 60 -4.45 -11.18 -9.58
C PHE A 60 -4.43 -12.58 -10.21
N THR A 61 -4.65 -13.63 -9.42
CA THR A 61 -4.78 -15.00 -9.95
C THR A 61 -6.06 -15.18 -10.78
N LEU A 62 -7.16 -14.50 -10.40
CA LEU A 62 -8.42 -14.55 -11.14
C LEU A 62 -8.34 -13.84 -12.51
N ILE A 63 -7.58 -12.73 -12.63
CA ILE A 63 -7.44 -11.97 -13.88
C ILE A 63 -6.29 -12.53 -14.75
N SER A 64 -5.35 -13.27 -14.17
CA SER A 64 -4.20 -13.87 -14.87
C SER A 64 -4.50 -15.21 -15.55
N ASN A 65 -5.76 -15.65 -15.58
CA ASN A 65 -6.19 -16.68 -16.51
C ASN A 65 -6.56 -15.98 -17.81
N GLY A 66 -5.64 -16.01 -18.77
CA GLY A 66 -5.79 -15.38 -20.09
C GLY A 66 -7.02 -15.84 -20.86
#